data_AF-A0A518K645-F1
#
_entry.id   AF-A0A518K645-F1
#
_cell.length_a   1.000
_cell.length_b   1.000
_cell.length_c   1.000
_cell.angle_alpha   90.00
_cell.angle_beta   90.00
_cell.angle_gamma   90.00
#
_symmetry.space_group_name_H-M   'P 1'
#
loop_
_entity.id
_entity.type
_entity.pdbx_description
1 polymer ?
#
loop_
_entity_poly.entity_id
_entity_poly.type
_entity_poly.pdbx_seq_one_letter_code
_entity_poly.pdbx_strand_id
1 'polypeptide(L)'
;MTRRRFAFWIGMGLFGIAERLRAESLDTVAASLMKATEAPAAPPAPAEAIAEEAASAEMPVHWQMTHNNTWRWVQREHYLDGEWRVSGMTTPVRRDNGEPLEDPVEGYLPDDEVPEEFLQAYDKITDANGEPATPKGDDGIAATEDAPGPDAAAYRRARHGRPPSRWLRTLNAPELSVWLATITPPEAGVSGMTFTEHLTRDHHFDEARIAGLSDAELEKLHAAAHYGY
;
A
#
# COMPACT_ATOMS: atom_id res chain seq x y z
N MET A 1 -41.09 -13.36 -10.04
CA MET A 1 -40.97 -12.61 -8.76
C MET A 1 -41.37 -11.16 -8.99
N THR A 2 -42.28 -10.60 -8.20
CA THR A 2 -42.88 -9.27 -8.45
C THR A 2 -42.12 -8.15 -7.73
N ARG A 3 -41.98 -7.00 -8.41
CA ARG A 3 -41.20 -5.81 -7.99
C ARG A 3 -41.51 -5.27 -6.58
N ARG A 4 -42.65 -5.65 -5.99
CA ARG A 4 -43.05 -5.26 -4.62
C ARG A 4 -42.38 -6.06 -3.50
N ARG A 5 -41.76 -7.21 -3.78
CA ARG A 5 -41.02 -8.00 -2.78
C ARG A 5 -39.55 -7.61 -2.63
N PHE A 6 -38.99 -6.87 -3.60
CA PHE A 6 -37.59 -6.45 -3.59
C PHE A 6 -37.34 -5.22 -2.69
N ALA A 7 -38.29 -4.28 -2.65
CA ALA A 7 -38.18 -3.09 -1.81
C ALA A 7 -38.28 -3.39 -0.29
N PHE A 8 -38.99 -4.46 0.10
CA PHE A 8 -39.12 -4.84 1.51
C PHE A 8 -37.80 -5.40 2.09
N TRP A 9 -36.96 -6.03 1.26
CA TRP A 9 -35.66 -6.57 1.70
C TRP A 9 -34.56 -5.51 1.79
N ILE A 10 -34.64 -4.44 0.99
CA ILE A 10 -33.70 -3.31 1.09
C ILE A 10 -34.01 -2.46 2.35
N GLY A 11 -35.27 -2.38 2.77
CA GLY A 11 -35.67 -1.62 3.96
C GLY A 11 -35.18 -2.20 5.30
N MET A 12 -35.13 -3.53 5.47
CA MET A 12 -34.64 -4.15 6.71
C MET A 12 -33.12 -4.37 6.74
N GLY A 13 -32.43 -4.38 5.59
CA GLY A 13 -30.98 -4.56 5.52
C GLY A 13 -30.16 -3.33 5.90
N LEU A 14 -30.69 -2.12 5.65
CA LEU A 14 -29.98 -0.86 5.90
C LEU A 14 -30.07 -0.36 7.35
N PHE A 15 -31.06 -0.82 8.14
CA PHE A 15 -31.15 -0.45 9.55
C PHE A 15 -30.23 -1.29 10.47
N GLY A 16 -29.86 -2.51 10.06
CA GLY A 16 -28.97 -3.39 10.85
C GLY A 16 -27.48 -3.07 10.71
N ILE A 17 -27.07 -2.34 9.67
CA ILE A 17 -25.67 -1.93 9.47
C ILE A 17 -25.38 -0.62 10.20
N ALA A 18 -26.39 0.26 10.36
CA ALA A 18 -26.25 1.49 11.12
C ALA A 18 -26.10 1.27 12.64
N GLU A 19 -26.68 0.21 13.21
CA GLU A 19 -26.52 -0.11 14.65
C GLU A 19 -25.20 -0.84 14.98
N ARG A 20 -24.51 -1.41 13.98
CA ARG A 20 -23.22 -2.12 14.19
C ARG A 20 -22.00 -1.24 13.91
N LEU A 21 -22.18 -0.13 13.22
CA LEU A 21 -21.25 1.01 13.20
C LEU A 21 -21.46 1.81 14.50
N ARG A 22 -20.99 1.21 15.61
CA ARG A 22 -21.03 1.81 16.93
C ARG A 22 -20.39 3.20 16.91
N ALA A 23 -21.18 4.18 17.35
CA ALA A 23 -20.74 5.52 17.75
C ALA A 23 -19.58 5.52 18.78
N GLU A 24 -19.25 4.37 19.37
CA GLU A 24 -18.10 4.19 20.27
C GLU A 24 -16.73 4.31 19.57
N SER A 25 -16.63 4.03 18.26
CA SER A 25 -15.35 4.20 17.55
C SER A 25 -15.05 5.67 17.25
N LEU A 26 -16.10 6.46 16.98
CA LEU A 26 -15.97 7.90 16.78
C LEU A 26 -15.65 8.62 18.09
N ASP A 27 -16.25 8.21 19.22
CA ASP A 27 -15.90 8.75 20.53
C ASP A 27 -14.47 8.38 20.95
N THR A 28 -13.95 7.22 20.53
CA THR A 28 -12.56 6.83 20.81
C THR A 28 -11.56 7.64 19.98
N VAL A 29 -11.90 7.93 18.72
CA VAL A 29 -11.12 8.83 17.84
C VAL A 29 -11.23 10.29 18.31
N ALA A 30 -12.40 10.73 18.76
CA ALA A 30 -12.58 12.05 19.32
C ALA A 30 -11.86 12.20 20.68
N ALA A 31 -11.88 11.17 21.52
CA ALA A 31 -11.17 11.16 22.80
C ALA A 31 -9.66 11.11 22.63
N SER A 32 -9.13 10.37 21.64
CA SER A 32 -7.69 10.39 21.33
C SER A 32 -7.24 11.75 20.79
N LEU A 33 -8.07 12.40 19.97
CA LEU A 33 -7.86 13.77 19.51
C LEU A 33 -7.91 14.80 20.64
N MET A 34 -8.90 14.72 21.54
CA MET A 34 -9.00 15.65 22.68
C MET A 34 -7.85 15.46 23.68
N LYS A 35 -7.39 14.23 23.91
CA LYS A 35 -6.26 13.95 24.80
C LYS A 35 -4.92 14.42 24.23
N ALA A 36 -4.80 14.54 22.92
CA ALA A 36 -3.66 15.17 22.26
C ALA A 36 -3.68 16.71 22.36
N THR A 37 -4.86 17.32 22.58
CA THR A 37 -5.01 18.77 22.77
C THR A 37 -4.88 19.23 24.24
N GLU A 38 -4.74 18.31 25.19
CA GLU A 38 -4.66 18.64 26.62
C GLU A 38 -3.20 18.83 27.09
N ALA A 39 -2.54 19.86 26.54
CA ALA A 39 -1.36 20.51 27.12
C ALA A 39 -1.68 22.00 27.34
N PRO A 40 -1.23 22.64 28.44
CA PRO A 40 -1.87 23.85 28.93
C PRO A 40 -1.55 25.10 28.09
N ALA A 41 -2.62 25.67 27.54
CA ALA A 41 -2.91 27.08 27.25
C ALA A 41 -1.74 28.05 26.95
N ALA A 42 -1.58 28.37 25.65
CA ALA A 42 -1.15 29.68 25.17
C ALA A 42 -2.28 30.28 24.29
N PRO A 43 -2.47 31.61 24.26
CA PRO A 43 -3.71 32.26 23.83
C PRO A 43 -4.07 32.01 22.36
N PRO A 44 -5.37 32.06 21.99
CA PRO A 44 -5.87 31.49 20.75
C PRO A 44 -5.36 32.27 19.53
N ALA A 45 -4.56 31.60 18.69
CA ALA A 45 -4.38 32.01 17.30
C ALA A 45 -5.71 31.83 16.54
N PRO A 46 -6.03 32.71 15.57
CA PRO A 46 -7.31 32.67 14.86
C PRO A 46 -7.53 31.30 14.20
N ALA A 47 -8.75 30.78 14.35
CA ALA A 47 -9.20 29.45 13.92
C ALA A 47 -9.03 29.16 12.42
N GLU A 48 -8.65 30.15 11.62
CA GLU A 48 -8.32 30.00 10.21
C GLU A 48 -6.99 29.27 9.98
N ALA A 49 -6.03 29.35 10.92
CA ALA A 49 -4.73 28.67 10.79
C ALA A 49 -4.81 27.14 11.02
N ILE A 50 -5.78 26.68 11.83
CA ILE A 50 -5.91 25.24 12.16
C ILE A 50 -6.64 24.48 11.04
N ALA A 51 -7.46 25.17 10.24
CA ALA A 51 -8.15 24.60 9.09
C ALA A 51 -7.24 24.47 7.85
N GLU A 52 -6.23 25.34 7.70
CA GLU A 52 -5.23 25.21 6.63
C GLU A 52 -4.20 24.11 6.92
N GLU A 53 -3.82 23.90 8.19
CA GLU A 53 -2.81 22.89 8.55
C GLU A 53 -3.35 21.45 8.49
N ALA A 54 -4.66 21.25 8.56
CA ALA A 54 -5.31 19.94 8.36
C ALA A 54 -5.64 19.61 6.89
N ALA A 55 -5.44 20.56 5.96
CA ALA A 55 -5.84 20.42 4.55
C ALA A 55 -4.75 19.87 3.62
N SER A 56 -3.62 19.35 4.14
CA SER A 56 -2.56 18.77 3.33
C SER A 56 -1.82 17.64 4.04
N ALA A 57 -2.55 16.67 4.59
CA ALA A 57 -1.99 15.32 4.63
C ALA A 57 -2.03 14.81 3.18
N GLU A 58 -1.00 15.11 2.39
CA GLU A 58 -0.87 14.56 1.03
C GLU A 58 -1.03 13.03 1.14
N MET A 59 -2.06 12.50 0.47
CA MET A 59 -2.30 11.06 0.47
C MET A 59 -1.05 10.35 -0.07
N PRO A 60 -0.62 9.23 0.54
CA PRO A 60 0.61 8.58 0.11
C PRO A 60 0.50 8.16 -1.35
N VAL A 61 1.55 8.47 -2.10
CA VAL A 61 1.72 8.11 -3.50
C VAL A 61 2.66 6.93 -3.56
N HIS A 62 2.15 5.80 -4.05
CA HIS A 62 2.96 4.60 -4.22
C HIS A 62 3.54 4.56 -5.63
N TRP A 63 4.83 4.30 -5.73
CA TRP A 63 5.54 4.15 -6.99
C TRP A 63 6.06 2.73 -7.13
N GLN A 64 5.87 2.15 -8.32
CA GLN A 64 6.26 0.79 -8.59
C GLN A 64 6.87 0.64 -9.99
N MET A 65 7.96 -0.11 -10.08
CA MET A 65 8.51 -0.55 -11.36
C MET A 65 7.79 -1.83 -11.81
N THR A 66 7.22 -1.81 -13.01
CA THR A 66 6.45 -2.92 -13.59
C THR A 66 7.07 -3.34 -14.92
N HIS A 67 6.85 -4.58 -15.35
CA HIS A 67 7.33 -5.04 -16.65
C HIS A 67 6.45 -6.11 -17.28
N ASN A 68 6.75 -6.43 -18.53
CA ASN A 68 6.36 -7.67 -19.16
C ASN A 68 7.58 -8.29 -19.86
N ASN A 69 7.36 -9.23 -20.76
CA ASN A 69 8.46 -9.91 -21.46
C ASN A 69 9.28 -8.97 -22.37
N THR A 70 8.73 -7.83 -22.78
CA THR A 70 9.34 -6.93 -23.77
C THR A 70 9.63 -5.55 -23.18
N TRP A 71 8.73 -5.03 -22.36
CA TRP A 71 8.69 -3.65 -21.91
C TRP A 71 8.78 -3.56 -20.38
N ARG A 72 9.31 -2.45 -19.89
CA ARG A 72 9.23 -2.02 -18.50
C ARG A 72 8.69 -0.60 -18.43
N TRP A 73 8.06 -0.24 -17.33
CA TRP A 73 7.53 1.09 -17.08
C TRP A 73 7.41 1.32 -15.58
N VAL A 74 7.28 2.57 -15.17
CA VAL A 74 6.98 2.94 -13.79
C VAL A 74 5.50 3.27 -13.69
N GLN A 75 4.83 2.82 -12.63
CA GLN A 75 3.44 3.11 -12.31
C GLN A 75 3.37 3.97 -11.06
N ARG A 76 2.45 4.94 -11.09
CA ARG A 76 2.07 5.75 -9.94
C ARG A 76 0.68 5.35 -9.46
N GLU A 77 0.55 4.99 -8.21
CA GLU A 77 -0.72 4.68 -7.57
C GLU A 77 -1.06 5.72 -6.51
N HIS A 78 -2.34 6.12 -6.47
CA HIS A 78 -2.88 6.91 -5.38
C HIS A 78 -3.89 6.07 -4.63
N TYR A 79 -3.88 6.21 -3.31
CA TYR A 79 -5.00 5.76 -2.51
C TYR A 79 -6.18 6.71 -2.73
N LEU A 80 -7.34 6.23 -3.18
CA LEU A 80 -8.55 7.02 -3.45
C LEU A 80 -9.79 6.19 -3.11
N ASP A 81 -10.75 6.78 -2.40
CA ASP A 81 -12.02 6.13 -2.03
C ASP A 81 -11.87 4.75 -1.34
N GLY A 82 -10.79 4.55 -0.59
CA GLY A 82 -10.53 3.30 0.12
C GLY A 82 -9.71 2.26 -0.67
N GLU A 83 -9.32 2.58 -1.91
CA GLU A 83 -8.64 1.66 -2.83
C GLU A 83 -7.38 2.28 -3.43
N TRP A 84 -6.34 1.48 -3.67
CA TRP A 84 -5.19 1.89 -4.47
C TRP A 84 -5.55 1.84 -5.96
N ARG A 85 -5.33 2.94 -6.68
CA ARG A 85 -5.63 3.04 -8.11
C ARG A 85 -4.45 3.59 -8.87
N VAL A 86 -4.13 2.95 -10.00
CA VAL A 86 -3.15 3.45 -10.96
C VAL A 86 -3.62 4.80 -11.49
N SER A 87 -2.83 5.83 -11.24
CA SER A 87 -3.07 7.21 -11.66
C SER A 87 -2.26 7.62 -12.88
N GLY A 88 -1.21 6.85 -13.22
CA GLY A 88 -0.39 7.09 -14.40
C GLY A 88 0.73 6.07 -14.55
N MET A 89 1.35 6.04 -15.72
CA MET A 89 2.52 5.24 -16.02
C MET A 89 3.48 5.99 -16.94
N THR A 90 4.78 5.74 -16.84
CA THR A 90 5.77 6.31 -17.78
C THR A 90 5.67 5.67 -19.16
N THR A 91 6.31 6.30 -20.15
CA THR A 91 6.50 5.68 -21.46
C THR A 91 7.22 4.34 -21.30
N PRO A 92 6.66 3.23 -21.82
CA PRO A 92 7.32 1.94 -21.74
C PRO A 92 8.70 1.97 -22.40
N VAL A 93 9.68 1.37 -21.74
CA VAL A 93 11.05 1.25 -22.22
C VAL A 93 11.34 -0.22 -22.46
N ARG A 94 11.96 -0.55 -23.59
CA ARG A 94 12.38 -1.91 -23.92
C ARG A 94 13.38 -2.44 -22.91
N ARG A 95 13.20 -3.69 -22.51
CA ARG A 95 14.05 -4.34 -21.50
C ARG A 95 15.43 -4.73 -22.03
N ASP A 96 15.54 -5.00 -23.34
CA ASP A 96 16.74 -5.53 -23.96
C ASP A 96 17.73 -4.44 -24.41
N ASN A 97 17.24 -3.25 -24.74
CA ASN A 97 18.08 -2.18 -25.27
C ASN A 97 17.82 -0.79 -24.66
N GLY A 98 16.84 -0.67 -23.75
CA GLY A 98 16.53 0.61 -23.10
C GLY A 98 15.87 1.64 -24.02
N GLU A 99 15.46 1.27 -25.24
CA GLU A 99 14.78 2.20 -26.15
C GLU A 99 13.34 2.43 -25.69
N PRO A 100 12.87 3.69 -25.62
CA PRO A 100 11.47 3.98 -25.32
C PRO A 100 10.55 3.51 -26.45
N LEU A 101 9.28 3.30 -26.15
CA LEU A 101 8.24 3.01 -27.13
C LEU A 101 8.20 4.11 -28.19
N GLU A 102 8.37 3.73 -29.46
CA GLU A 102 8.24 4.65 -30.59
C GLU A 102 6.82 5.24 -30.63
N ASP A 103 6.72 6.54 -30.93
CA ASP A 103 5.46 7.29 -30.99
C ASP A 103 4.60 7.15 -29.71
N PRO A 104 5.06 7.67 -28.56
CA PRO A 104 4.30 7.58 -27.32
C PRO A 104 2.93 8.24 -27.49
N VAL A 105 1.89 7.47 -27.16
CA VAL A 105 0.51 7.98 -27.09
C VAL A 105 0.44 9.05 -26.01
N GLU A 106 -0.38 10.08 -26.23
CA GLU A 106 -0.65 11.11 -25.23
C GLU A 106 -1.23 10.47 -23.94
N GLY A 107 -0.71 10.86 -22.78
CA GLY A 107 -1.18 10.39 -21.47
C GLY A 107 -0.17 9.61 -20.63
N TYR A 108 1.04 9.35 -21.12
CA TYR A 108 2.14 8.88 -20.26
C TYR A 108 2.61 9.97 -19.30
N LEU A 109 3.01 9.56 -18.10
CA LEU A 109 3.66 10.43 -17.13
C LEU A 109 5.03 10.87 -17.66
N PRO A 110 5.41 12.15 -17.47
CA PRO A 110 6.73 12.61 -17.81
C PRO A 110 7.76 12.05 -16.81
N ASP A 111 9.00 11.84 -17.28
CA ASP A 111 10.05 11.23 -16.47
C ASP A 111 10.51 12.11 -15.29
N ASP A 112 10.25 13.42 -15.34
CA ASP A 112 10.60 14.36 -14.27
C ASP A 112 9.65 14.28 -13.06
N GLU A 113 8.47 13.66 -13.21
CA GLU A 113 7.57 13.35 -12.10
C GLU A 113 7.98 12.07 -11.34
N VAL A 114 8.88 11.25 -11.91
CA VAL A 114 9.27 9.97 -11.33
C VAL A 114 10.40 10.15 -10.33
N PRO A 115 10.29 9.59 -9.11
CA PRO A 115 11.37 9.66 -8.13
C PRO A 115 12.66 9.03 -8.67
N GLU A 116 13.81 9.62 -8.33
CA GLU A 116 15.12 9.25 -8.88
C GLU A 116 15.45 7.76 -8.68
N GLU A 117 14.99 7.16 -7.58
CA GLU A 117 15.16 5.74 -7.30
C GLU A 117 14.51 4.81 -8.36
N PHE A 118 13.49 5.28 -9.09
CA PHE A 118 12.81 4.53 -10.14
C PHE A 118 13.32 4.86 -11.55
N LEU A 119 14.14 5.89 -11.70
CA LEU A 119 14.72 6.30 -13.00
C LEU A 119 15.96 5.48 -13.41
N GLN A 120 16.45 4.59 -12.55
CA GLN A 120 17.68 3.84 -12.83
C GLN A 120 17.54 2.87 -14.03
N ALA A 121 18.51 2.93 -14.94
CA ALA A 121 18.62 2.00 -16.06
C ALA A 121 19.01 0.60 -15.56
N TYR A 122 18.25 -0.43 -15.96
CA TYR A 122 18.45 -1.83 -15.56
C TYR A 122 19.88 -2.32 -15.84
N ASP A 123 20.51 -1.80 -16.91
CA ASP A 123 21.86 -2.16 -17.34
C ASP A 123 22.99 -1.67 -16.41
N LYS A 124 22.68 -0.78 -15.45
CA LYS A 124 23.64 -0.28 -14.45
C LYS A 124 23.47 -0.91 -13.09
N ILE A 125 22.58 -1.88 -12.93
CA ILE A 125 22.55 -2.68 -11.72
C ILE A 125 23.72 -3.64 -11.82
N THR A 126 24.86 -3.24 -11.27
CA THR A 126 26.01 -4.13 -11.11
C THR A 126 25.98 -4.70 -9.70
N ASP A 127 26.33 -5.99 -9.53
CA ASP A 127 26.50 -6.53 -8.19
C ASP A 127 27.70 -5.88 -7.48
N ALA A 128 27.94 -6.28 -6.23
CA ALA A 128 29.11 -5.81 -5.46
C ALA A 128 30.46 -6.11 -6.14
N ASN A 129 30.49 -6.89 -7.22
CA ASN A 129 31.67 -7.25 -8.00
C ASN A 129 31.77 -6.49 -9.34
N GLY A 130 30.81 -5.62 -9.66
CA GLY A 130 30.82 -4.86 -10.92
C GLY A 130 30.33 -5.65 -12.14
N GLU A 131 29.81 -6.86 -11.95
CA GLU A 131 29.19 -7.65 -13.01
C GLU A 131 27.75 -7.17 -13.26
N PRO A 132 27.20 -7.26 -14.49
CA PRO A 132 25.79 -7.02 -14.74
C PRO A 132 24.97 -7.95 -13.82
N ALA A 133 24.40 -7.37 -12.77
CA ALA A 133 23.44 -8.06 -11.97
C ALA A 133 22.13 -7.97 -12.75
N THR A 134 21.62 -9.12 -13.18
CA THR A 134 20.17 -9.28 -13.03
C THR A 134 19.90 -8.96 -11.57
N PRO A 135 19.17 -7.88 -11.24
CA PRO A 135 18.86 -7.57 -9.86
C PRO A 135 18.43 -8.88 -9.20
N LYS A 136 19.12 -9.26 -8.11
CA LYS A 136 18.78 -10.47 -7.35
C LYS A 136 17.39 -10.39 -6.71
N GLY A 137 16.65 -9.33 -7.02
CA GLY A 137 15.20 -9.38 -7.17
C GLY A 137 14.80 -9.28 -8.65
N ASP A 138 14.36 -10.40 -9.24
CA ASP A 138 13.64 -10.44 -10.52
C ASP A 138 12.27 -9.77 -10.30
N ASP A 139 12.31 -8.44 -10.22
CA ASP A 139 11.37 -7.67 -9.40
C ASP A 139 10.21 -6.98 -10.10
N GLY A 140 10.14 -6.99 -11.44
CA GLY A 140 8.94 -6.49 -12.09
C GLY A 140 7.84 -7.55 -12.19
N ILE A 141 6.62 -7.03 -12.14
CA ILE A 141 5.40 -7.79 -11.98
C ILE A 141 4.81 -8.07 -13.37
N ALA A 142 4.50 -9.33 -13.68
CA ALA A 142 3.45 -9.57 -14.68
C ALA A 142 2.15 -8.99 -14.10
N ALA A 143 1.69 -7.87 -14.65
CA ALA A 143 0.71 -6.93 -14.07
C ALA A 143 -0.62 -7.51 -13.51
N THR A 144 -0.89 -8.81 -13.67
CA THR A 144 -2.21 -9.40 -13.48
C THR A 144 -2.41 -10.21 -12.19
N GLU A 145 -1.35 -10.59 -11.46
CA GLU A 145 -1.47 -11.53 -10.32
C GLU A 145 -1.01 -11.02 -8.95
N ASP A 146 -0.47 -9.80 -8.88
CA ASP A 146 0.23 -9.28 -7.69
C ASP A 146 -0.37 -7.99 -7.09
N ALA A 147 -1.51 -7.55 -7.63
CA ALA A 147 -2.17 -6.30 -7.25
C ALA A 147 -2.92 -6.37 -5.90
N PRO A 148 -3.13 -5.22 -5.23
CA PRO A 148 -3.80 -5.13 -3.94
C PRO A 148 -5.29 -5.44 -4.05
N GLY A 149 -5.66 -6.65 -3.65
CA GLY A 149 -7.04 -6.92 -3.26
C GLY A 149 -7.26 -6.63 -1.77
N PRO A 150 -8.45 -6.20 -1.33
CA PRO A 150 -8.81 -6.18 0.09
C PRO A 150 -8.86 -7.60 0.70
N ASP A 151 -8.90 -8.61 -0.16
CA ASP A 151 -8.92 -10.01 0.20
C ASP A 151 -7.61 -10.71 -0.21
N ALA A 152 -7.06 -11.50 0.71
CA ALA A 152 -5.94 -12.38 0.42
C ALA A 152 -6.32 -13.42 -0.65
N ALA A 153 -5.49 -13.51 -1.69
CA ALA A 153 -5.74 -14.41 -2.79
C ALA A 153 -5.82 -15.87 -2.31
N ALA A 154 -6.85 -16.62 -2.76
CA ALA A 154 -7.09 -17.99 -2.30
C ALA A 154 -5.88 -18.92 -2.50
N TYR A 155 -5.11 -18.71 -3.57
CA TYR A 155 -3.91 -19.49 -3.87
C TYR A 155 -2.73 -19.17 -2.94
N ARG A 156 -2.68 -17.96 -2.35
CA ARG A 156 -1.67 -17.55 -1.35
C ARG A 156 -2.02 -18.09 0.03
N ARG A 157 -3.28 -17.98 0.44
CA ARG A 157 -3.81 -18.59 1.68
C ARG A 157 -3.50 -20.08 1.79
N ALA A 158 -3.60 -20.81 0.68
CA ALA A 158 -3.36 -22.26 0.64
C ALA A 158 -1.86 -22.65 0.80
N ARG A 159 -0.93 -21.69 0.77
CA ARG A 159 0.51 -21.92 0.78
C ARG A 159 1.13 -21.32 2.05
N HIS A 160 1.08 -22.08 3.14
CA HIS A 160 1.80 -21.72 4.37
C HIS A 160 3.28 -21.45 4.07
N GLY A 161 3.75 -20.24 4.36
CA GLY A 161 5.17 -19.88 4.32
C GLY A 161 5.71 -19.41 2.96
N ARG A 162 4.86 -19.04 1.99
CA ARG A 162 5.34 -18.22 0.86
C ARG A 162 5.34 -16.74 1.26
N PRO A 163 6.26 -15.93 0.71
CA PRO A 163 6.29 -14.51 1.01
C PRO A 163 4.97 -13.85 0.57
N PRO A 164 4.55 -12.77 1.26
CA PRO A 164 3.43 -11.95 0.84
C PRO A 164 3.62 -11.42 -0.58
N SER A 165 2.56 -10.82 -1.13
CA SER A 165 2.60 -10.11 -2.41
C SER A 165 3.82 -9.23 -2.53
N ARG A 166 4.41 -9.14 -3.72
CA ARG A 166 5.50 -8.17 -3.90
C ARG A 166 4.97 -6.77 -3.68
N TRP A 167 3.76 -6.47 -4.16
CA TRP A 167 3.14 -5.16 -3.95
C TRP A 167 3.16 -4.75 -2.46
N LEU A 168 2.78 -5.66 -1.56
CA LEU A 168 2.84 -5.38 -0.12
C LEU A 168 4.27 -5.14 0.37
N ARG A 169 5.24 -5.91 -0.13
CA ARG A 169 6.67 -5.76 0.22
C ARG A 169 7.30 -4.49 -0.37
N THR A 170 6.69 -3.88 -1.39
CA THR A 170 7.13 -2.61 -1.97
C THR A 170 6.55 -1.40 -1.27
N LEU A 171 5.60 -1.54 -0.34
CA LEU A 171 5.09 -0.39 0.38
C LEU A 171 6.11 0.13 1.41
N ASN A 172 6.20 1.46 1.56
CA ASN A 172 6.89 2.11 2.69
C ASN A 172 5.98 2.24 3.91
N ALA A 173 6.50 2.66 5.06
CA ALA A 173 5.74 2.72 6.30
C ALA A 173 4.46 3.58 6.21
N PRO A 174 4.49 4.82 5.66
CA PRO A 174 3.27 5.58 5.42
C PRO A 174 2.21 4.87 4.56
N GLU A 175 2.64 4.24 3.46
CA GLU A 175 1.76 3.47 2.57
C GLU A 175 1.19 2.23 3.27
N LEU A 176 2.03 1.52 4.04
CA LEU A 176 1.65 0.37 4.85
C LEU A 176 0.63 0.76 5.91
N SER A 177 0.82 1.87 6.63
CA SER A 177 -0.15 2.34 7.63
C SER A 177 -1.53 2.56 7.02
N VAL A 178 -1.60 3.21 5.86
CA VAL A 178 -2.86 3.43 5.14
C VAL A 178 -3.48 2.10 4.71
N TRP A 179 -2.70 1.20 4.11
CA TRP A 179 -3.21 -0.10 3.68
C TRP A 179 -3.65 -0.99 4.85
N LEU A 180 -2.85 -1.08 5.91
CA LEU A 180 -3.14 -1.87 7.11
C LEU A 180 -4.45 -1.42 7.77
N ALA A 181 -4.83 -0.14 7.68
CA ALA A 181 -6.11 0.36 8.19
C ALA A 181 -7.32 -0.25 7.47
N THR A 182 -7.14 -0.74 6.23
CA THR A 182 -8.22 -1.29 5.38
C THR A 182 -8.53 -2.76 5.61
N ILE A 183 -7.58 -3.51 6.18
CA ILE A 183 -7.69 -4.96 6.33
C ILE A 183 -7.90 -5.38 7.78
N THR A 184 -8.37 -6.60 8.00
CA THR A 184 -8.45 -7.23 9.33
C THR A 184 -7.98 -8.68 9.22
N PRO A 185 -6.65 -8.92 9.14
CA PRO A 185 -6.12 -10.27 9.04
C PRO A 185 -6.34 -11.03 10.36
N PRO A 186 -6.45 -12.37 10.33
CA PRO A 186 -6.48 -13.16 11.56
C PRO A 186 -5.14 -13.06 12.29
N GLU A 187 -5.19 -13.03 13.62
CA GLU A 187 -4.00 -12.94 14.46
C GLU A 187 -3.00 -14.06 14.14
N ALA A 188 -1.72 -13.68 14.06
CA ALA A 188 -0.61 -14.60 13.92
C ALA A 188 0.47 -14.22 14.95
N GLY A 189 0.69 -15.09 15.93
CA GLY A 189 1.75 -14.91 16.91
C GLY A 189 3.13 -15.25 16.35
N VAL A 190 4.17 -14.65 16.92
CA VAL A 190 5.56 -15.02 16.72
C VAL A 190 6.15 -15.47 18.06
N SER A 191 7.05 -16.46 18.05
CA SER A 191 7.70 -16.96 19.26
C SER A 191 9.21 -16.98 19.08
N GLY A 192 9.94 -16.45 20.07
CA GLY A 192 11.40 -16.46 20.10
C GLY A 192 12.09 -15.39 19.24
N MET A 193 11.35 -14.44 18.65
CA MET A 193 11.87 -13.27 17.93
C MET A 193 10.82 -12.15 17.86
N THR A 194 11.23 -10.97 17.41
CA THR A 194 10.35 -9.82 17.16
C THR A 194 9.59 -9.96 15.83
N PHE A 195 8.51 -9.20 15.65
CA PHE A 195 7.80 -9.14 14.37
C PHE A 195 8.69 -8.63 13.24
N THR A 196 9.52 -7.61 13.50
CA THR A 196 10.49 -7.07 12.53
C THR A 196 11.47 -8.14 12.05
N GLU A 197 12.08 -8.90 12.97
CA GLU A 197 13.00 -9.99 12.62
C GLU A 197 12.32 -11.06 11.76
N HIS A 198 11.05 -11.39 12.07
CA HIS A 198 10.33 -12.40 11.31
C HIS A 198 9.91 -11.88 9.92
N LEU A 199 9.42 -10.64 9.83
CA LEU A 199 9.03 -9.97 8.59
C LEU A 199 10.20 -9.83 7.61
N THR A 200 11.38 -9.45 8.10
CA THR A 200 12.58 -9.28 7.28
C THR A 200 13.18 -10.62 6.86
N ARG A 201 13.33 -11.57 7.79
CA ARG A 201 13.96 -12.88 7.53
C ARG A 201 13.10 -13.80 6.66
N ASP A 202 11.82 -13.95 7.00
CA ASP A 202 10.97 -15.01 6.42
C ASP A 202 9.96 -14.48 5.41
N HIS A 203 9.58 -13.21 5.53
CA HIS A 203 8.65 -12.56 4.60
C HIS A 203 9.34 -11.57 3.66
N HIS A 204 10.67 -11.40 3.77
CA HIS A 204 11.48 -10.59 2.87
C HIS A 204 11.02 -9.13 2.74
N PHE A 205 10.54 -8.53 3.83
CA PHE A 205 10.38 -7.08 3.90
C PHE A 205 11.73 -6.40 4.02
N ASP A 206 11.85 -5.23 3.39
CA ASP A 206 12.96 -4.32 3.60
C ASP A 206 12.79 -3.62 4.95
N GLU A 207 13.77 -3.77 5.84
CA GLU A 207 13.76 -3.17 7.18
C GLU A 207 13.61 -1.65 7.13
N ALA A 208 14.24 -0.98 6.15
CA ALA A 208 14.16 0.47 5.99
C ALA A 208 12.76 0.92 5.57
N ARG A 209 12.02 0.08 4.83
CA ARG A 209 10.65 0.40 4.37
C ARG A 209 9.62 0.22 5.48
N ILE A 210 9.80 -0.75 6.38
CA ILE A 210 8.89 -0.97 7.51
C ILE A 210 9.28 -0.16 8.75
N ALA A 211 10.43 0.53 8.72
CA ALA A 211 10.86 1.41 9.79
C ALA A 211 9.86 2.56 9.98
N GLY A 212 9.42 2.75 11.23
CA GLY A 212 8.44 3.77 11.60
C GLY A 212 7.02 3.24 11.83
N LEU A 213 6.74 1.98 11.49
CA LEU A 213 5.51 1.31 11.91
C LEU A 213 5.50 1.10 13.43
N SER A 214 4.33 1.25 14.04
CA SER A 214 4.10 0.89 15.45
C SER A 214 4.12 -0.63 15.65
N ASP A 215 4.31 -1.09 16.90
CA ASP A 215 4.27 -2.52 17.23
C ASP A 215 2.95 -3.19 16.79
N ALA A 216 1.82 -2.49 16.94
CA ALA A 216 0.51 -2.97 16.51
C ALA A 216 0.40 -3.09 14.98
N GLU A 217 1.04 -2.17 14.23
CA GLU A 217 1.10 -2.26 12.77
C GLU A 217 2.05 -3.37 12.30
N LEU A 218 3.19 -3.56 12.97
CA LEU A 218 4.11 -4.67 12.68
C LEU A 218 3.45 -6.03 12.95
N GLU A 219 2.72 -6.16 14.07
CA GLU A 219 1.92 -7.34 14.37
C GLU A 219 0.87 -7.59 13.28
N LYS A 220 0.15 -6.55 12.85
CA LYS A 220 -0.89 -6.65 11.82
C LYS A 220 -0.30 -6.97 10.44
N LEU A 221 0.85 -6.39 10.10
CA LEU A 221 1.58 -6.69 8.86
C LEU A 221 2.07 -8.13 8.84
N HIS A 222 2.58 -8.62 9.97
CA HIS A 222 2.96 -10.02 10.15
C HIS A 222 1.77 -10.97 9.96
N ALA A 223 0.64 -10.66 10.59
CA ALA A 223 -0.61 -11.40 10.40
C ALA A 223 -1.06 -11.41 8.94
N ALA A 224 -1.00 -10.25 8.25
CA ALA A 224 -1.34 -10.14 6.85
C ALA A 224 -0.41 -10.97 5.94
N ALA A 225 0.90 -10.95 6.22
CA ALA A 225 1.88 -11.73 5.49
C ALA A 225 1.60 -13.24 5.60
N HIS A 226 1.29 -13.73 6.81
CA HIS A 226 0.90 -15.13 7.02
C HIS A 226 -0.45 -15.50 6.40
N TYR A 227 -1.37 -14.55 6.34
CA TYR A 227 -2.67 -14.76 5.71
C TYR A 227 -2.58 -14.79 4.18
N GLY A 228 -1.44 -14.39 3.59
CA GLY A 228 -1.22 -14.47 2.15
C GLY A 228 -1.81 -13.29 1.38
N TYR A 229 -1.77 -12.11 1.97
CA TYR A 229 -1.97 -10.85 1.25
C TYR A 229 -0.87 -10.65 0.20
#